data_AF-A0AAE0JPZ2-F1
#
_entry.id   AF-A0AAE0JPZ2-F1
#
_cell.length_a   1.000
_cell.length_b   1.000
_cell.length_c   1.000
_cell.angle_alpha   90.00
_cell.angle_beta   90.00
_cell.angle_gamma   90.00
#
_symmetry.space_group_name_H-M   'P 1'
#
loop_
_entity.id
_entity.type
_entity.pdbx_description
1 polymer ?
#
loop_
_entity_poly.entity_id
_entity_poly.type
_entity_poly.pdbx_seq_one_letter_code
_entity_poly.pdbx_strand_id
1 'polypeptide(L)'
;MGLGGLLMGDLFQWPADPIFYLHHANLDRLWWSWQKRNLTTRLKDISGPSVMIDPTSPPVTLDFPMTLGVSYEQGTIGDVMDILGCKETGILCYDYDKVYTL
;
A
#
# COMPACT_ATOMS: atom_id res chain seq x y z
N MET A 1 0.08 -16.84 -12.53
CA MET A 1 -1.15 -17.20 -13.27
C MET A 1 -1.74 -15.90 -13.76
N GLY A 2 -1.63 -15.65 -15.06
CA GLY A 2 -2.00 -14.39 -15.69
C GLY A 2 -3.44 -14.40 -16.13
N LEU A 3 -4.19 -13.36 -15.77
CA LEU A 3 -5.46 -13.02 -16.39
C LEU A 3 -5.16 -11.97 -17.46
N GLY A 4 -4.51 -12.39 -18.54
CA GLY A 4 -4.23 -11.52 -19.69
C GLY A 4 -5.48 -11.32 -20.54
N GLY A 5 -6.36 -10.41 -20.13
CA GLY A 5 -7.38 -9.79 -20.99
C GLY A 5 -6.96 -8.39 -21.43
N LEU A 6 -7.66 -7.79 -22.40
CA LEU A 6 -7.36 -6.46 -22.99
C LEU A 6 -7.12 -5.33 -21.95
N LEU A 7 -7.70 -5.44 -20.75
CA LEU A 7 -7.59 -4.47 -19.67
C LEU A 7 -6.35 -4.65 -18.78
N MET A 8 -5.71 -5.83 -18.80
CA MET A 8 -4.52 -6.13 -17.99
C MET A 8 -3.20 -5.73 -18.66
N GLY A 9 -3.24 -5.30 -19.93
CA GLY A 9 -2.10 -4.70 -20.62
C GLY A 9 -1.86 -3.22 -20.28
N ASP A 10 -2.86 -2.54 -19.70
CA ASP A 10 -2.81 -1.12 -19.32
C ASP A 10 -2.92 -0.97 -17.80
N LEU A 11 -1.80 -0.62 -17.15
CA LEU A 11 -1.69 -0.45 -15.70
C LEU A 11 -2.73 0.52 -15.12
N PHE A 12 -3.22 1.48 -15.93
CA PHE A 12 -4.18 2.48 -15.46
C PHE A 12 -5.62 1.98 -15.42
N GLN A 13 -5.93 0.87 -16.09
CA GLN A 13 -7.28 0.32 -16.18
C GLN A 13 -7.53 -0.86 -15.24
N TRP A 14 -6.50 -1.36 -14.56
CA TRP A 14 -6.63 -2.52 -13.67
C TRP A 14 -7.70 -2.38 -12.60
N PRO A 15 -7.89 -1.21 -11.95
CA PRO A 15 -8.95 -1.04 -10.95
C PRO A 15 -10.38 -1.20 -11.51
N ALA A 16 -10.56 -1.19 -12.84
CA ALA A 16 -11.88 -1.42 -13.45
C ALA A 16 -12.32 -2.90 -13.39
N ASP A 17 -11.39 -3.84 -13.22
CA ASP A 17 -11.73 -5.25 -12.97
C ASP A 17 -11.93 -5.48 -11.45
N PRO A 18 -13.10 -5.95 -10.98
CA PRO A 18 -13.35 -6.19 -9.57
C PRO A 18 -12.31 -7.11 -8.88
N ILE A 19 -11.65 -8.00 -9.62
CA ILE A 19 -10.64 -8.89 -9.04
C ILE A 19 -9.39 -8.13 -8.54
N PHE A 20 -9.15 -6.92 -9.05
CA PHE A 20 -8.07 -6.04 -8.62
C PHE A 20 -8.06 -5.85 -7.11
N TYR A 21 -9.23 -5.59 -6.51
CA TYR A 21 -9.34 -5.34 -5.09
C TYR A 21 -9.03 -6.58 -4.25
N LEU A 22 -9.47 -7.77 -4.69
CA LEU A 22 -9.14 -9.03 -4.01
C LEU A 22 -7.64 -9.36 -4.13
N HIS A 23 -7.05 -9.09 -5.29
CA HIS A 23 -5.62 -9.26 -5.52
C HIS A 23 -4.80 -8.34 -4.59
N HIS A 24 -5.11 -7.04 -4.57
CA HIS A 24 -4.42 -6.06 -3.74
C HIS A 24 -4.68 -6.24 -2.24
N ALA A 25 -5.86 -6.72 -1.82
CA ALA A 25 -6.10 -7.12 -0.43
C ALA A 25 -5.15 -8.23 0.02
N ASN A 26 -4.85 -9.20 -0.86
CA ASN A 26 -3.89 -10.24 -0.50
C ASN A 26 -2.43 -9.76 -0.53
N LEU A 27 -2.08 -8.77 -1.37
CA LEU A 27 -0.79 -8.10 -1.32
C LEU A 27 -0.61 -7.28 -0.04
N ASP A 28 -1.63 -6.52 0.36
CA ASP A 28 -1.62 -5.78 1.62
C ASP A 28 -1.53 -6.71 2.83
N ARG A 29 -2.25 -7.84 2.81
CA ARG A 29 -2.09 -8.90 3.82
C ARG A 29 -0.65 -9.43 3.88
N LEU A 30 0.01 -9.61 2.74
CA LEU A 30 1.42 -10.04 2.70
C LEU A 30 2.33 -8.98 3.31
N TRP A 31 2.10 -7.71 2.96
CA TRP A 31 2.81 -6.56 3.53
C TRP A 31 2.63 -6.49 5.05
N TRP A 32 1.40 -6.55 5.55
CA TRP A 32 1.08 -6.56 6.97
C TRP A 32 1.71 -7.75 7.70
N SER A 33 1.69 -8.94 7.10
CA SER A 33 2.35 -10.13 7.65
C SER A 33 3.86 -9.92 7.79
N TRP A 34 4.47 -9.18 6.87
CA TRP A 34 5.87 -8.78 6.99
C TRP A 34 6.05 -7.70 8.07
N GLN A 35 5.21 -6.66 8.14
CA GLN A 35 5.31 -5.62 9.17
C GLN A 35 5.18 -6.19 10.59
N LYS A 36 4.21 -7.09 10.83
CA LYS A 36 3.95 -7.74 12.12
C LYS A 36 5.15 -8.49 12.72
N ARG A 37 6.18 -8.83 11.94
CA ARG A 37 7.40 -9.47 12.47
C ARG A 37 8.27 -8.54 13.31
N ASN A 38 8.19 -7.23 13.07
CA ASN A 38 8.88 -6.21 13.86
C ASN A 38 8.21 -4.85 13.66
N LEU A 39 7.08 -4.62 14.34
CA LEU A 39 6.26 -3.42 14.13
C LEU A 39 7.01 -2.13 14.48
N THR A 40 7.89 -2.14 15.49
CA THR A 40 8.61 -0.93 15.92
C THR A 40 9.52 -0.37 14.82
N THR A 41 10.09 -1.24 13.98
CA THR A 41 10.91 -0.84 12.82
C THR A 41 10.07 -0.76 11.54
N ARG A 42 9.24 -1.77 11.27
CA ARG A 42 8.62 -1.98 9.94
C ARG A 42 7.38 -1.14 9.67
N LEU A 43 6.78 -0.53 10.69
CA LEU A 43 5.77 0.51 10.46
C LEU A 43 6.37 1.78 9.84
N LYS A 44 7.69 1.97 9.95
CA LYS A 44 8.39 3.16 9.45
C LYS A 44 9.38 2.84 8.32
N ASP A 45 9.42 1.58 7.88
CA ASP A 45 10.36 1.12 6.89
C ASP A 45 9.86 1.48 5.49
N ILE A 46 10.56 2.43 4.86
CA ILE A 46 10.22 2.98 3.57
C ILE A 46 11.50 3.29 2.79
N SER A 47 11.51 3.01 1.50
CA SER A 47 12.64 3.30 0.62
C SER A 47 12.20 3.38 -0.84
N GLY A 48 13.07 3.91 -1.69
CA GLY A 48 12.87 4.00 -3.13
C GLY A 48 12.73 5.44 -3.65
N PRO A 49 12.86 5.63 -4.97
CA PRO A 49 12.69 6.94 -5.61
C PRO A 49 11.23 7.40 -5.52
N SER A 50 11.01 8.71 -5.37
CA SER A 50 9.68 9.32 -5.38
C SER A 50 9.02 9.32 -6.77
N VAL A 51 9.81 9.15 -7.84
CA VAL A 51 9.33 9.01 -9.21
C VAL A 51 9.63 7.61 -9.72
N MET A 52 8.60 6.96 -10.28
CA MET A 52 8.75 5.63 -10.87
C MET A 52 9.83 5.64 -11.97
N ILE A 53 10.76 4.69 -11.89
CA ILE A 53 11.80 4.45 -12.92
C ILE A 53 12.82 5.60 -13.05
N ASP A 54 12.78 6.63 -12.20
CA ASP A 54 13.81 7.66 -12.13
C ASP A 54 14.65 7.54 -10.85
N PRO A 55 15.85 6.94 -10.93
CA PRO A 55 16.73 6.76 -9.78
C PRO A 55 17.36 8.07 -9.28
N THR A 56 17.23 9.17 -10.02
CA THR A 56 17.77 10.48 -9.61
C THR A 56 16.78 11.27 -8.76
N SER A 57 15.52 10.86 -8.74
CA SER A 57 14.49 11.51 -7.93
C SER A 57 14.78 11.35 -6.42
N PRO A 58 14.35 12.32 -5.58
CA PRO A 58 14.53 12.23 -4.14
C PRO A 58 13.91 10.95 -3.58
N PRO A 59 14.49 10.36 -2.52
CA PRO A 59 13.90 9.22 -1.86
C PRO A 59 12.55 9.59 -1.25
N VAL A 60 11.60 8.65 -1.31
CA VAL A 60 10.32 8.80 -0.64
C VAL A 60 10.50 8.74 0.89
N THR A 61 9.68 9.49 1.63
CA THR A 61 9.67 9.53 3.10
C THR A 61 8.25 9.29 3.61
N LEU A 62 8.08 9.10 4.93
CA LEU A 62 6.75 8.96 5.53
C LEU A 62 5.89 10.21 5.34
N ASP A 63 6.50 11.40 5.29
CA ASP A 63 5.80 12.67 5.08
C ASP A 63 5.42 12.92 3.60
N PHE A 64 5.77 12.01 2.69
CA PHE A 64 5.47 12.17 1.28
C PHE A 64 3.96 12.22 1.05
N PRO A 65 3.44 13.24 0.34
CA PRO A 65 2.01 13.42 0.15
C PRO A 65 1.43 12.37 -0.78
N MET A 66 0.25 11.85 -0.42
CA MET A 66 -0.52 10.87 -1.18
C MET A 66 -1.97 11.35 -1.34
N THR A 67 -2.56 11.05 -2.50
CA THR A 67 -3.96 11.33 -2.81
C THR A 67 -4.56 10.20 -3.66
N LEU A 68 -5.85 9.92 -3.46
CA LEU A 68 -6.68 9.07 -4.32
C LEU A 68 -7.79 9.90 -5.00
N GLY A 69 -7.55 11.20 -5.18
CA GLY A 69 -8.55 12.14 -5.68
C GLY A 69 -9.70 12.28 -4.69
N VAL A 70 -10.94 12.20 -5.18
CA VAL A 70 -12.15 12.40 -4.37
C VAL A 70 -12.34 11.36 -3.25
N SER A 71 -11.69 10.21 -3.36
CA SER A 71 -11.78 9.14 -2.35
C SER A 71 -10.85 9.37 -1.16
N TYR A 72 -9.77 10.12 -1.36
CA TYR A 72 -8.81 10.49 -0.31
C TYR A 72 -8.03 11.72 -0.77
N GLU A 73 -8.48 12.90 -0.36
CA GLU A 73 -8.02 14.16 -0.95
C GLU A 73 -6.60 14.50 -0.53
N GLN A 74 -6.27 14.33 0.76
CA GLN A 74 -4.97 14.67 1.32
C GLN A 74 -4.56 13.71 2.43
N GLY A 75 -3.31 13.29 2.38
CA GLY A 75 -2.59 12.70 3.50
C GLY A 75 -1.18 12.33 3.09
N THR A 76 -0.53 11.52 3.91
CA THR A 76 0.86 11.12 3.75
C THR A 76 0.98 9.60 3.70
N ILE A 77 2.16 9.10 3.32
CA ILE A 77 2.45 7.67 3.43
C ILE A 77 2.38 7.21 4.89
N GLY A 78 2.89 8.02 5.83
CA GLY A 78 2.85 7.73 7.26
C GLY A 78 1.45 7.46 7.80
N ASP A 79 0.44 8.18 7.28
CA ASP A 79 -0.96 8.02 7.70
C ASP A 79 -1.54 6.63 7.39
N VAL A 80 -0.97 5.90 6.42
CA VAL A 80 -1.48 4.61 5.95
C VAL A 80 -0.56 3.42 6.27
N MET A 81 0.56 3.63 6.98
CA MET A 81 1.49 2.55 7.31
C MET A 81 1.00 1.61 8.41
N ASP A 82 0.10 2.09 9.28
CA ASP A 82 -0.47 1.34 10.40
C ASP A 82 -1.95 1.05 10.16
N ILE A 83 -2.26 -0.20 9.78
CA ILE A 83 -3.63 -0.62 9.49
C ILE A 83 -4.53 -0.70 10.74
N LEU A 84 -3.90 -0.79 11.93
CA LEU A 84 -4.58 -0.78 13.23
C LEU A 84 -4.59 0.61 13.86
N GLY A 85 -4.14 1.64 13.13
CA GLY A 85 -3.89 2.94 13.71
C GLY A 85 -5.14 3.65 14.23
N CYS A 86 -6.31 3.38 13.66
CA CYS A 86 -7.63 3.78 14.16
C CYS A 86 -7.73 5.25 14.64
N LYS A 87 -7.08 6.17 13.91
CA LYS A 87 -6.94 7.63 14.18
C LYS A 87 -6.00 8.00 15.32
N GLU A 88 -5.28 7.05 15.90
CA GLU A 88 -4.23 7.27 16.91
C GLU A 88 -2.84 7.38 16.26
N THR A 89 -2.47 6.38 15.46
CA THR A 89 -1.15 6.30 14.78
C THR A 89 -1.25 6.27 13.26
N GLY A 90 -2.47 6.19 12.72
CA GLY A 90 -2.77 6.17 11.29
C GLY A 90 -4.29 6.25 11.05
N ILE A 91 -4.70 6.43 9.79
CA ILE A 91 -6.12 6.63 9.43
C ILE A 91 -6.89 5.32 9.22
N LEU A 92 -6.18 4.21 9.00
CA LEU A 92 -6.74 2.91 8.71
C LEU A 92 -7.17 2.21 10.01
N CYS A 93 -8.23 1.40 9.93
CA CYS A 93 -8.76 0.67 11.10
C CYS A 93 -9.38 -0.66 10.65
N TYR A 94 -8.52 -1.62 10.32
CA TYR A 94 -8.90 -2.99 9.95
C TYR A 94 -7.78 -3.98 10.31
N ASP A 95 -8.10 -5.27 10.35
CA ASP A 95 -7.11 -6.35 10.45
C ASP A 95 -7.48 -7.50 9.51
N TYR A 96 -6.57 -8.45 9.36
CA TYR A 96 -6.78 -9.70 8.65
C TYR A 96 -6.95 -10.86 9.62
N ASP A 97 -7.98 -11.69 9.41
CA ASP A 97 -8.27 -12.87 10.24
C ASP A 97 -7.08 -13.83 10.38
N LYS A 98 -6.22 -13.88 9.35
CA LYS A 98 -5.01 -14.71 9.32
C LYS A 98 -3.89 -13.93 8.68
N VAL A 99 -2.67 -14.05 9.20
CA VAL A 99 -1.45 -13.53 8.57
C VAL A 99 -0.52 -14.67 8.16
N TYR A 100 0.41 -14.41 7.24
CA TYR A 100 1.38 -15.40 6.82
C TYR A 100 2.46 -15.59 7.88
N THR A 101 2.56 -16.82 8.38
CA THR A 101 3.68 -17.28 9.21
C THR A 101 4.67 -18.00 8.29
N LEU A 102 5.79 -17.35 7.96
CA LEU A 102 6.95 -18.01 7.32
C LEU A 102 8.06 -18.15 8.34
#